data_AF-A0A1B6IN43-F1
#
_entry.id   AF-A0A1B6IN43-F1
#
_cell.length_a   1.000
_cell.length_b   1.000
_cell.length_c   1.000
_cell.angle_alpha   90.00
_cell.angle_beta   90.00
_cell.angle_gamma   90.00
#
_symmetry.space_group_name_H-M   'P 1'
#
loop_
_entity.id
_entity.type
_entity.pdbx_description
1 polymer ?
#
loop_
_entity_poly.entity_id
_entity_poly.type
_entity_poly.pdbx_seq_one_letter_code
_entity_poly.pdbx_strand_id
1 'polypeptide(L)'
;MAFMAATSDCDPLRLEGLQTLHQIIDKFAKVPEPEFPGHLLLEQFQAQVGAALRPAFAPETASHVTAAACQVCSAWIGSGVARDLNDLRRVHQLLVSSLAKLQRVSNSPYIYNESLATLERLSILKAWAEVYIVAMTGNDTEPHKCEGDIDSDREFGDFESRGESLLILVQPELMSLSRHWLAALKDHALLSLPPEFASQLPH
;
A
#
# COMPACT_ATOMS: atom_id res chain seq x y z
N MET A 1 -4.36 -11.68 -18.03
CA MET A 1 -3.42 -10.80 -18.78
C MET A 1 -2.57 -9.94 -17.84
N ALA A 2 -3.16 -9.22 -16.86
CA ALA A 2 -2.39 -8.41 -15.89
C ALA A 2 -1.27 -9.19 -15.17
N PHE A 3 -1.55 -10.41 -14.70
CA PHE A 3 -0.53 -11.28 -14.10
C PHE A 3 0.68 -11.51 -15.01
N MET A 4 0.45 -11.99 -16.24
CA MET A 4 1.51 -12.32 -17.18
C MET A 4 2.35 -11.09 -17.55
N ALA A 5 1.71 -9.92 -17.64
CA ALA A 5 2.39 -8.66 -17.89
C ALA A 5 3.25 -8.23 -16.69
N ALA A 6 2.69 -8.26 -15.48
CA ALA A 6 3.38 -7.88 -14.24
C ALA A 6 4.61 -8.77 -13.94
N THR A 7 4.59 -10.03 -14.38
CA THR A 7 5.67 -10.99 -14.22
C THR A 7 6.56 -11.13 -15.46
N SER A 8 6.47 -10.22 -16.43
CA SER A 8 7.31 -10.24 -17.64
C SER A 8 8.77 -9.90 -17.32
N ASP A 9 9.71 -10.31 -18.17
CA ASP A 9 11.12 -9.91 -18.12
C ASP A 9 11.36 -8.46 -18.59
N CYS A 10 10.34 -7.79 -19.13
CA CYS A 10 10.43 -6.45 -19.70
C CYS A 10 9.76 -5.39 -18.81
N ASP A 11 10.53 -4.41 -18.35
CA ASP A 11 10.07 -3.34 -17.43
C ASP A 11 8.79 -2.61 -17.88
N PRO A 12 8.70 -2.09 -19.12
CA PRO A 12 7.46 -1.49 -19.62
C PRO A 12 6.23 -2.40 -19.48
N LEU A 13 6.38 -3.68 -19.79
CA LEU A 13 5.27 -4.63 -19.71
C LEU A 13 4.91 -4.94 -18.25
N ARG A 14 5.92 -5.00 -17.36
CA ARG A 14 5.69 -5.11 -15.91
C ARG A 14 4.87 -3.95 -15.37
N LEU A 15 5.22 -2.72 -15.76
CA LEU A 15 4.52 -1.51 -15.32
C LEU A 15 3.05 -1.52 -15.76
N GLU A 16 2.77 -1.81 -17.02
CA GLU A 16 1.39 -1.93 -17.53
C GLU A 16 0.62 -3.04 -16.82
N GLY A 17 1.27 -4.16 -16.51
CA GLY A 17 0.69 -5.24 -15.72
C GLY A 17 0.31 -4.81 -14.30
N LEU A 18 1.21 -4.10 -13.61
CA LEU A 18 0.97 -3.57 -12.26
C LEU A 18 -0.11 -2.49 -12.27
N GLN A 19 -0.11 -1.58 -13.25
CA GLN A 19 -1.15 -0.56 -13.40
C GLN A 19 -2.52 -1.19 -13.68
N THR A 20 -2.57 -2.22 -14.53
CA THR A 20 -3.80 -2.97 -14.78
C THR A 20 -4.26 -3.67 -13.50
N LEU A 21 -3.34 -4.27 -12.73
CA LEU A 21 -3.66 -4.91 -11.46
C LEU A 21 -4.23 -3.90 -10.45
N HIS A 22 -3.64 -2.72 -10.33
CA HIS A 22 -4.18 -1.63 -9.52
C HIS A 22 -5.62 -1.26 -9.92
N GLN A 23 -5.88 -1.09 -11.22
CA GLN A 23 -7.23 -0.77 -11.71
C GLN A 23 -8.23 -1.90 -11.45
N ILE A 24 -7.81 -3.16 -11.53
CA ILE A 24 -8.65 -4.31 -11.19
C ILE A 24 -9.05 -4.23 -9.72
N ILE A 25 -8.09 -3.98 -8.83
CA ILE A 25 -8.36 -3.87 -7.39
C ILE A 25 -9.35 -2.72 -7.14
N ASP A 26 -9.05 -1.53 -7.66
CA ASP A 26 -9.88 -0.34 -7.45
C ASP A 26 -11.32 -0.52 -7.94
N LYS A 27 -11.51 -1.13 -9.12
CA LYS A 27 -12.84 -1.31 -9.72
C LYS A 27 -13.61 -2.50 -9.16
N PHE A 28 -12.94 -3.57 -8.77
CA PHE A 28 -13.58 -4.85 -8.45
C PHE A 28 -13.50 -5.27 -6.98
N ALA A 29 -12.80 -4.53 -6.11
CA ALA A 29 -12.67 -4.88 -4.69
C ALA A 29 -14.00 -5.03 -3.96
N LYS A 30 -15.04 -4.29 -4.37
CA LYS A 30 -16.38 -4.32 -3.75
C LYS A 30 -17.41 -5.12 -4.55
N VAL A 31 -17.00 -5.78 -5.62
CA VAL A 31 -17.91 -6.53 -6.50
C VAL A 31 -18.21 -7.87 -5.83
N PRO A 32 -19.50 -8.21 -5.58
CA PRO A 32 -19.87 -9.48 -4.99
C PRO A 32 -19.64 -10.63 -5.97
N GLU A 33 -19.35 -11.81 -5.43
CA GLU A 33 -19.21 -13.04 -6.18
C GLU A 33 -20.60 -13.54 -6.63
N PRO A 34 -20.89 -13.65 -7.95
CA PRO A 34 -22.19 -14.07 -8.47
C PRO A 34 -22.62 -15.48 -8.02
N GLU A 35 -21.68 -16.39 -7.82
CA GLU A 35 -21.98 -17.79 -7.47
C GLU A 35 -22.01 -18.06 -5.96
N PHE A 36 -21.43 -17.17 -5.14
CA PHE A 36 -21.26 -17.35 -3.70
C PHE A 36 -21.69 -16.09 -2.94
N PRO A 37 -22.96 -16.02 -2.48
CA PRO A 37 -23.46 -14.90 -1.69
C PRO A 37 -22.60 -14.63 -0.47
N GLY A 38 -22.38 -13.35 -0.19
CA GLY A 38 -21.54 -12.92 0.92
C GLY A 38 -20.05 -12.85 0.61
N HIS A 39 -19.55 -13.40 -0.50
CA HIS A 39 -18.15 -13.32 -0.93
C HIS A 39 -17.87 -12.20 -1.93
N LEU A 40 -16.62 -11.71 -1.97
CA LEU A 40 -16.16 -10.74 -2.98
C LEU A 40 -15.45 -11.45 -4.12
N LEU A 41 -15.66 -10.96 -5.34
CA LEU A 41 -15.10 -11.54 -6.57
C LEU A 41 -13.57 -11.71 -6.51
N LEU A 42 -12.87 -10.78 -5.86
CA LEU A 42 -11.41 -10.79 -5.78
C LEU A 42 -10.84 -11.72 -4.69
N GLU A 43 -11.66 -12.30 -3.80
CA GLU A 43 -11.19 -13.22 -2.75
C GLU A 43 -10.50 -14.45 -3.35
N GLN A 44 -11.03 -15.01 -4.44
CA GLN A 44 -10.45 -16.18 -5.11
C GLN A 44 -9.09 -15.90 -5.79
N PHE A 45 -8.72 -14.63 -5.97
CA PHE A 45 -7.50 -14.23 -6.68
C PHE A 45 -6.34 -13.87 -5.74
N GLN A 46 -6.51 -13.94 -4.41
CA GLN A 46 -5.48 -13.53 -3.45
C GLN A 46 -4.09 -14.15 -3.70
N ALA A 47 -4.03 -15.46 -3.95
CA ALA A 47 -2.77 -16.15 -4.22
C ALA A 47 -2.11 -15.64 -5.51
N GLN A 48 -2.90 -15.32 -6.53
CA GLN A 48 -2.42 -14.82 -7.81
C GLN A 48 -1.91 -13.38 -7.70
N VAL A 49 -2.60 -12.53 -6.95
CA VAL A 49 -2.16 -11.13 -6.70
C VAL A 49 -0.81 -11.12 -5.97
N GLY A 50 -0.68 -11.89 -4.89
CA GLY A 50 0.59 -12.00 -4.17
C GLY A 50 1.73 -12.56 -5.03
N ALA A 51 1.44 -13.51 -5.91
CA ALA A 51 2.42 -14.07 -6.85
C ALA A 51 2.82 -13.07 -7.94
N ALA A 52 1.89 -12.26 -8.45
CA ALA A 52 2.16 -11.23 -9.46
C ALA A 52 3.11 -10.14 -8.95
N LEU A 53 2.99 -9.80 -7.66
CA LEU A 53 3.77 -8.72 -7.04
C LEU A 53 5.19 -9.12 -6.69
N ARG A 54 5.42 -10.40 -6.34
CA ARG A 54 6.71 -10.87 -5.81
C ARG A 54 7.93 -10.51 -6.69
N PRO A 55 7.90 -10.65 -8.03
CA PRO A 55 9.05 -10.29 -8.86
C PRO A 55 9.42 -8.80 -8.79
N ALA A 56 8.45 -7.92 -8.50
CA ALA A 56 8.69 -6.48 -8.42
C ALA A 56 9.50 -6.05 -7.19
N PHE A 57 9.72 -6.94 -6.22
CA PHE A 57 10.49 -6.68 -5.00
C PHE A 57 11.86 -7.38 -5.00
N ALA A 58 12.28 -7.99 -6.10
CA ALA A 58 13.62 -8.55 -6.22
C ALA A 58 14.71 -7.45 -6.07
N PRO A 59 15.90 -7.77 -5.53
CA PRO A 59 16.99 -6.80 -5.33
C PRO A 59 17.41 -6.09 -6.63
N GLU A 60 17.35 -6.80 -7.75
CA GLU A 60 17.74 -6.33 -9.09
C GLU A 60 16.62 -5.56 -9.80
N THR A 61 15.41 -5.50 -9.23
CA THR A 61 14.28 -4.81 -9.87
C THR A 61 14.48 -3.30 -9.81
N ALA A 62 14.27 -2.65 -10.96
CA ALA A 62 14.33 -1.20 -11.10
C ALA A 62 13.38 -0.48 -10.12
N SER A 63 13.84 0.66 -9.60
CA SER A 63 13.17 1.47 -8.57
C SER A 63 11.74 1.86 -8.94
N HIS A 64 11.51 2.27 -10.19
CA HIS A 64 10.18 2.66 -10.69
C HIS A 64 9.19 1.49 -10.76
N VAL A 65 9.65 0.26 -11.00
CA VAL A 65 8.79 -0.93 -10.94
C VAL A 65 8.44 -1.29 -9.51
N THR A 66 9.42 -1.23 -8.58
CA THR A 66 9.16 -1.42 -7.14
C THR A 66 8.14 -0.39 -6.64
N ALA A 67 8.28 0.87 -7.08
CA ALA A 67 7.37 1.95 -6.73
C ALA A 67 5.93 1.69 -7.18
N ALA A 68 5.74 1.28 -8.44
CA ALA A 68 4.42 0.88 -8.95
C ALA A 68 3.84 -0.30 -8.17
N ALA A 69 4.67 -1.29 -7.83
CA ALA A 69 4.22 -2.44 -7.04
C ALA A 69 3.84 -2.07 -5.61
N CYS A 70 4.53 -1.11 -4.98
CA CYS A 70 4.15 -0.59 -3.66
C CYS A 70 2.74 0.01 -3.67
N GLN A 71 2.38 0.74 -4.74
CA GLN A 71 1.03 1.27 -4.91
C GLN A 71 -0.03 0.16 -5.05
N VAL A 72 0.27 -0.91 -5.78
CA VAL A 72 -0.64 -2.06 -5.88
C VAL A 72 -0.77 -2.78 -4.53
N CYS A 73 0.33 -2.90 -3.78
CA CYS A 73 0.32 -3.51 -2.44
C CYS A 73 -0.56 -2.73 -1.46
N SER A 74 -0.43 -1.40 -1.40
CA SER A 74 -1.27 -0.58 -0.51
C SER A 74 -2.74 -0.64 -0.92
N ALA A 75 -3.03 -0.55 -2.21
CA ALA A 75 -4.39 -0.71 -2.73
C ALA A 75 -4.97 -2.08 -2.35
N TRP A 76 -4.20 -3.17 -2.49
CA TRP A 76 -4.65 -4.51 -2.13
C TRP A 76 -4.92 -4.65 -0.63
N ILE A 77 -3.98 -4.23 0.23
CA ILE A 77 -4.12 -4.34 1.68
C ILE A 77 -5.28 -3.48 2.18
N GLY A 78 -5.45 -2.28 1.64
CA GLY A 78 -6.54 -1.36 1.98
C GLY A 78 -7.87 -1.63 1.27
N SER A 79 -7.92 -2.57 0.30
CA SER A 79 -9.10 -2.81 -0.55
C SER A 79 -10.30 -3.35 0.20
N GLY A 80 -10.05 -4.01 1.32
CA GLY A 80 -11.10 -4.76 2.00
C GLY A 80 -11.50 -6.07 1.29
N VAL A 81 -10.65 -6.65 0.44
CA VAL A 81 -10.90 -7.98 -0.15
C VAL A 81 -10.50 -9.12 0.81
N ALA A 82 -9.35 -9.03 1.49
CA ALA A 82 -8.85 -10.11 2.33
C ALA A 82 -9.39 -10.06 3.76
N ARG A 83 -10.15 -11.07 4.19
CA ARG A 83 -10.79 -11.11 5.52
C ARG A 83 -9.79 -11.44 6.62
N ASP A 84 -8.87 -12.35 6.34
CA ASP A 84 -7.88 -12.79 7.32
C ASP A 84 -6.52 -12.09 7.15
N LEU A 85 -5.86 -11.82 8.28
CA LEU A 85 -4.48 -11.30 8.28
C LEU A 85 -3.48 -12.26 7.62
N ASN A 86 -3.77 -13.57 7.64
CA ASN A 86 -2.94 -14.58 6.98
C ASN A 86 -2.90 -14.38 5.46
N ASP A 87 -3.99 -13.90 4.87
CA ASP A 87 -4.11 -13.65 3.43
C ASP A 87 -3.34 -12.39 3.02
N LEU A 88 -3.33 -11.38 3.90
CA LEU A 88 -2.58 -10.14 3.70
C LEU A 88 -1.08 -10.31 3.92
N ARG A 89 -0.68 -11.28 4.75
CA ARG A 89 0.71 -11.47 5.19
C ARG A 89 1.71 -11.53 4.04
N ARG A 90 1.36 -12.18 2.93
CA ARG A 90 2.26 -12.31 1.77
C ARG A 90 2.57 -10.97 1.12
N VAL A 91 1.56 -10.11 0.94
CA VAL A 91 1.70 -8.79 0.31
C VAL A 91 2.30 -7.80 1.31
N HIS A 92 1.90 -7.88 2.58
CA HIS A 92 2.50 -7.11 3.67
C HIS A 92 4.01 -7.34 3.79
N GLN A 93 4.46 -8.60 3.75
CA GLN A 93 5.89 -8.92 3.78
C GLN A 93 6.68 -8.30 2.62
N LEU A 94 6.05 -8.11 1.46
CA LEU A 94 6.69 -7.38 0.35
C LEU A 94 6.90 -5.91 0.72
N LEU A 95 5.90 -5.24 1.29
CA LEU A 95 6.04 -3.86 1.78
C LEU A 95 7.04 -3.73 2.93
N VAL A 96 7.12 -4.72 3.83
CA VAL A 96 8.14 -4.73 4.88
C VAL A 96 9.54 -4.86 4.27
N SER A 97 9.72 -5.73 3.27
CA SER A 97 11.02 -5.88 2.61
C SER A 97 11.45 -4.62 1.85
N SER A 98 10.52 -3.81 1.36
CA SER A 98 10.85 -2.53 0.72
C SER A 98 11.30 -1.46 1.72
N LEU A 99 10.91 -1.53 3.00
CA LEU A 99 11.42 -0.60 4.04
C LEU A 99 12.94 -0.66 4.20
N ALA A 100 13.57 -1.82 3.96
CA ALA A 100 15.03 -1.96 3.97
C ALA A 100 15.71 -1.08 2.89
N LYS A 101 14.97 -0.66 1.84
CA LYS A 101 15.46 0.26 0.82
C LYS A 101 15.43 1.73 1.27
N LEU A 102 14.64 2.09 2.30
CA LEU A 102 14.64 3.43 2.90
C LEU A 102 15.93 3.70 3.69
N GLN A 103 16.47 2.67 4.34
CA GLN A 103 17.66 2.78 5.19
C GLN A 103 18.98 2.75 4.40
N ARG A 104 18.96 2.32 3.14
CA ARG A 104 20.12 2.40 2.27
C ARG A 104 20.38 3.85 1.91
N VAL A 105 21.32 4.46 2.61
CA VAL A 105 22.06 5.63 2.11
C VAL A 105 22.55 5.27 0.71
N SER A 106 22.30 6.14 -0.27
CA SER A 106 22.59 5.89 -1.68
C SER A 106 24.10 5.74 -1.89
N ASN A 107 24.64 4.55 -1.62
CA ASN A 107 26.02 4.19 -1.92
C ASN A 107 26.15 3.70 -3.38
N SER A 108 25.22 4.13 -4.25
CA SER A 108 25.33 3.88 -5.68
C SER A 108 26.36 4.84 -6.26
N PRO A 109 27.43 4.36 -6.90
CA PRO A 109 28.39 5.21 -7.59
C PRO A 109 27.81 5.89 -8.84
N TYR A 110 26.55 5.63 -9.17
CA TYR A 110 25.85 6.18 -10.33
C TYR A 110 24.83 7.24 -9.89
N ILE A 111 25.25 8.51 -9.98
CA ILE A 111 24.47 9.73 -9.69
C ILE A 111 23.21 9.83 -10.58
N TYR A 112 23.17 9.15 -11.73
CA TYR A 112 22.09 9.25 -12.71
C TYR A 112 20.74 8.64 -12.26
N ASN A 113 20.68 7.97 -11.10
CA ASN A 113 19.49 7.25 -10.62
C ASN A 113 18.86 7.87 -9.35
N GLU A 114 19.30 9.06 -8.93
CA GLU A 114 18.84 9.66 -7.66
C GLU A 114 17.36 10.02 -7.66
N SER A 115 16.82 10.51 -8.78
CA SER A 115 15.40 10.84 -8.93
C SER A 115 14.50 9.60 -8.84
N LEU A 116 14.92 8.50 -9.45
CA LEU A 116 14.25 7.20 -9.42
C LEU A 116 14.33 6.54 -8.03
N ALA A 117 15.47 6.66 -7.35
CA ALA A 117 15.62 6.22 -5.97
C ALA A 117 14.75 7.04 -5.00
N THR A 118 14.65 8.35 -5.23
CA THR A 118 13.76 9.24 -4.48
C THR A 118 12.30 8.87 -4.72
N LEU A 119 11.91 8.64 -5.97
CA LEU A 119 10.58 8.15 -6.33
C LEU A 119 10.25 6.85 -5.60
N GLU A 120 11.15 5.87 -5.60
CA GLU A 120 10.94 4.61 -4.89
C GLU A 120 10.75 4.82 -3.38
N ARG A 121 11.60 5.65 -2.74
CA ARG A 121 11.45 5.97 -1.31
C ARG A 121 10.11 6.63 -1.02
N LEU A 122 9.71 7.62 -1.82
CA LEU A 122 8.43 8.31 -1.66
C LEU A 122 7.25 7.37 -1.90
N SER A 123 7.32 6.47 -2.88
CA SER A 123 6.28 5.48 -3.14
C SER A 123 6.13 4.47 -2.00
N ILE A 124 7.23 4.03 -1.38
CA ILE A 124 7.18 3.18 -0.19
C ILE A 124 6.50 3.93 0.95
N LEU A 125 6.92 5.17 1.23
CA LEU A 125 6.33 5.98 2.30
C LEU A 125 4.84 6.26 2.07
N LYS A 126 4.46 6.56 0.83
CA LYS A 126 3.07 6.76 0.43
C LYS A 126 2.24 5.48 0.64
N ALA A 127 2.73 4.33 0.18
CA ALA A 127 2.03 3.06 0.32
C ALA A 127 1.75 2.72 1.79
N TRP A 128 2.73 2.91 2.67
CA TRP A 128 2.54 2.72 4.12
C TRP A 128 1.59 3.73 4.74
N ALA A 129 1.61 4.99 4.29
CA ALA A 129 0.67 6.01 4.77
C ALA A 129 -0.77 5.67 4.37
N GLU A 130 -1.00 5.20 3.15
CA GLU A 130 -2.31 4.74 2.69
C GLU A 130 -2.83 3.58 3.54
N VAL A 131 -1.99 2.57 3.82
CA VAL A 131 -2.36 1.45 4.70
C VAL A 131 -2.68 1.94 6.11
N TYR A 132 -1.88 2.86 6.67
CA TYR A 132 -2.13 3.43 7.98
C TYR A 132 -3.45 4.21 8.05
N ILE A 133 -3.74 5.04 7.04
CA ILE A 133 -4.98 5.80 6.95
C ILE A 133 -6.18 4.85 6.92
N VAL A 134 -6.13 3.82 6.08
CA VAL A 134 -7.21 2.81 6.02
C VAL A 134 -7.38 2.12 7.37
N ALA A 135 -6.28 1.70 8.00
CA ALA A 135 -6.31 1.07 9.31
C ALA A 135 -6.93 1.98 10.40
N MET A 136 -6.59 3.28 10.38
CA MET A 136 -7.11 4.25 11.35
C MET A 136 -8.58 4.60 11.10
N THR A 137 -8.98 4.80 9.84
CA THR A 137 -10.39 5.07 9.49
C THR A 137 -11.32 3.90 9.81
N GLY A 138 -10.81 2.66 9.71
CA GLY A 138 -11.54 1.47 10.17
C GLY A 138 -11.68 1.41 11.70
N ASN A 139 -10.81 2.07 12.46
CA ASN A 139 -10.78 2.07 13.92
C ASN A 139 -11.57 3.25 14.53
N ASP A 140 -11.61 4.41 13.88
CA ASP A 140 -12.34 5.61 14.31
C ASP A 140 -13.86 5.53 14.06
N THR A 141 -14.35 4.42 13.49
CA THR A 141 -15.79 4.15 13.42
C THR A 141 -16.26 3.66 14.79
N GLU A 142 -16.33 4.57 15.78
CA GLU A 142 -16.74 4.24 17.15
C GLU A 142 -18.24 3.90 17.28
N PRO A 143 -18.60 3.09 18.30
CA PRO A 143 -19.92 2.52 18.51
C PRO A 143 -20.81 3.46 19.35
N HIS A 144 -21.66 4.29 18.76
CA HIS A 144 -22.80 4.87 19.51
C HIS A 144 -23.95 5.38 18.62
N LYS A 145 -25.02 4.57 18.51
CA LYS A 145 -26.33 4.89 19.12
C LYS A 145 -27.26 3.68 19.10
N CYS A 146 -27.62 3.23 20.30
CA CYS A 146 -28.77 2.36 20.56
C CYS A 146 -30.09 3.14 20.45
N GLU A 147 -31.15 2.34 20.30
CA GLU A 147 -32.60 2.59 20.48
C GLU A 147 -33.44 2.90 19.23
N GLY A 148 -34.20 1.88 18.80
CA GLY A 148 -35.34 2.01 17.88
C GLY A 148 -35.65 0.77 17.04
N ASP A 149 -36.13 -0.30 17.70
CA ASP A 149 -37.07 -1.33 17.20
C ASP A 149 -36.89 -2.07 15.85
N ILE A 150 -36.87 -3.41 16.00
CA ILE A 150 -37.54 -4.47 15.21
C ILE A 150 -36.90 -4.88 13.85
N ASP A 151 -36.28 -6.07 13.93
CA ASP A 151 -36.30 -7.17 12.94
C ASP A 151 -35.64 -6.92 11.58
N SER A 152 -34.37 -7.33 11.45
CA SER A 152 -33.87 -8.03 10.26
C SER A 152 -32.53 -8.69 10.57
N ASP A 153 -32.44 -10.00 10.33
CA ASP A 153 -31.20 -10.77 10.21
C ASP A 153 -30.15 -10.03 9.38
N ARG A 154 -29.20 -9.37 10.04
CA ARG A 154 -27.99 -8.85 9.39
C ARG A 154 -26.77 -9.39 10.08
N GLU A 155 -26.22 -10.41 9.43
CA GLU A 155 -24.83 -10.86 9.49
C GLU A 155 -23.90 -9.69 9.12
N PHE A 156 -23.75 -8.72 10.02
CA PHE A 156 -22.99 -7.47 9.81
C PHE A 156 -22.12 -7.18 11.04
N GLY A 157 -21.34 -8.17 11.47
CA GLY A 157 -20.44 -8.08 12.62
C GLY A 157 -18.94 -8.12 12.29
N ASP A 158 -18.56 -8.27 11.01
CA ASP A 158 -17.17 -8.58 10.64
C ASP A 158 -16.34 -7.36 10.20
N PHE A 159 -16.94 -6.17 10.12
CA PHE A 159 -16.25 -4.97 9.63
C PHE A 159 -15.38 -4.28 10.72
N GLU A 160 -15.82 -4.29 11.98
CA GLU A 160 -15.14 -3.59 13.10
C GLU A 160 -13.79 -4.24 13.49
N SER A 161 -13.71 -5.58 13.47
CA SER A 161 -12.47 -6.34 13.76
C SER A 161 -11.32 -6.04 12.77
N ARG A 162 -11.65 -5.52 11.59
CA ARG A 162 -10.72 -5.40 10.48
C ARG A 162 -9.77 -4.21 10.60
N GLY A 163 -10.23 -3.09 11.15
CA GLY A 163 -9.41 -1.90 11.40
C GLY A 163 -8.31 -2.20 12.42
N GLU A 164 -8.68 -2.81 13.55
CA GLU A 164 -7.75 -3.30 14.56
C GLU A 164 -6.75 -4.31 13.98
N SER A 165 -7.25 -5.25 13.16
CA SER A 165 -6.41 -6.23 12.49
C SER A 165 -5.35 -5.59 11.59
N LEU A 166 -5.70 -4.57 10.80
CA LEU A 166 -4.74 -3.86 9.95
C LEU A 166 -3.75 -3.02 10.76
N LEU A 167 -4.16 -2.43 11.89
CA LEU A 167 -3.27 -1.68 12.77
C LEU A 167 -2.14 -2.58 13.31
N ILE A 168 -2.43 -3.85 13.63
CA ILE A 168 -1.42 -4.84 14.06
C ILE A 168 -0.30 -4.99 13.01
N LEU A 169 -0.61 -4.88 11.72
CA LEU A 169 0.38 -4.98 10.64
C LEU A 169 1.30 -3.75 10.54
N VAL A 170 0.82 -2.57 10.92
CA VAL A 170 1.56 -1.30 10.78
C VAL A 170 2.32 -0.95 12.05
N GLN A 171 1.79 -1.32 13.21
CA GLN A 171 2.32 -0.95 14.52
C GLN A 171 3.81 -1.24 14.74
N PRO A 172 4.39 -2.37 14.28
CA PRO A 172 5.82 -2.63 14.43
C PRO A 172 6.71 -1.62 13.71
N GLU A 173 6.25 -1.09 12.57
CA GLU A 173 7.03 -0.20 11.71
C GLU A 173 6.75 1.28 11.98
N LEU A 174 5.70 1.60 12.74
CA LEU A 174 5.19 2.97 12.92
C LEU A 174 6.22 3.95 13.47
N MET A 175 7.07 3.51 14.40
CA MET A 175 8.14 4.35 14.96
C MET A 175 9.20 4.72 13.92
N SER A 176 9.50 3.81 13.00
CA SER A 176 10.41 4.08 11.88
C SER A 176 9.72 4.98 10.85
N LEU A 177 8.50 4.62 10.45
CA LEU A 177 7.71 5.33 9.44
C LEU A 177 7.46 6.79 9.82
N SER A 178 7.07 7.08 11.06
CA SER A 178 6.83 8.44 11.55
C SER A 178 8.04 9.36 11.37
N ARG A 179 9.26 8.86 11.61
CA ARG A 179 10.50 9.63 11.39
C ARG A 179 10.73 9.91 9.91
N HIS A 180 10.51 8.93 9.03
CA HIS A 180 10.70 9.09 7.60
C HIS A 180 9.62 9.98 6.97
N TRP A 181 8.36 9.88 7.40
CA TRP A 181 7.30 10.79 6.98
C TRP A 181 7.60 12.22 7.39
N LEU A 182 8.03 12.44 8.64
CA LEU A 182 8.42 13.77 9.10
C LEU A 182 9.60 14.33 8.29
N ALA A 183 10.60 13.50 7.97
CA ALA A 183 11.72 13.91 7.12
C ALA A 183 11.24 14.30 5.72
N ALA A 184 10.43 13.47 5.06
CA ALA A 184 9.88 13.76 3.74
C ALA A 184 9.04 15.05 3.71
N LEU A 185 8.25 15.30 4.77
CA LEU A 185 7.48 16.54 4.91
C LEU A 185 8.37 17.77 5.11
N LYS A 186 9.45 17.65 5.88
CA LYS A 186 10.45 18.71 6.04
C LYS A 186 11.14 19.03 4.71
N ASP A 187 11.57 18.01 3.98
CA ASP A 187 12.19 18.18 2.66
C ASP A 187 11.22 18.86 1.68
N HIS A 188 9.97 18.41 1.64
CA HIS A 188 8.95 19.05 0.81
C HIS A 188 8.68 20.51 1.19
N ALA A 189 8.61 20.81 2.48
CA ALA A 189 8.45 22.17 2.97
C ALA A 189 9.63 23.06 2.54
N LEU A 190 10.86 22.57 2.67
CA LEU A 190 12.06 23.29 2.23
C LEU A 190 12.06 23.57 0.73
N LEU A 191 11.66 22.58 -0.07
CA LEU A 191 11.58 22.69 -1.54
C LEU A 191 10.43 23.59 -2.02
N SER A 192 9.39 23.76 -1.20
CA SER A 192 8.18 24.51 -1.55
C SER A 192 8.13 25.90 -0.90
N LEU A 193 9.18 26.31 -0.19
CA LEU A 193 9.26 27.63 0.44
C LEU A 193 9.18 28.74 -0.62
N PRO A 194 8.29 29.74 -0.44
CA PRO A 194 8.29 30.93 -1.26
C PRO A 194 9.67 31.62 -1.23
N PRO A 195 10.10 32.26 -2.34
CA PRO A 195 11.43 32.89 -2.42
C PRO A 195 11.64 33.99 -1.37
N GLU A 196 10.55 34.56 -0.84
CA GLU A 196 10.54 35.54 0.25
C GLU A 196 11.12 35.01 1.57
N PHE A 197 11.10 33.69 1.77
CA PHE A 197 11.61 33.05 2.98
C PHE A 197 12.96 32.34 2.75
N ALA A 198 13.65 32.61 1.63
CA ALA A 198 14.95 32.02 1.33
C ALA A 198 16.00 32.30 2.43
N SER A 199 15.85 33.40 3.19
CA SER A 199 16.71 33.73 4.34
C SER A 199 16.51 32.82 5.57
N GLN A 200 15.48 31.98 5.58
CA GLN A 200 15.19 31.03 6.67
C GLN A 200 15.68 29.61 6.36
N LEU A 201 16.27 29.39 5.18
CA LEU A 201 16.87 28.12 4.84
C LEU A 201 18.11 27.87 5.74
N PRO A 202 18.32 26.63 6.23
CA PRO A 202 19.55 26.28 6.91
C PRO A 202 20.77 26.60 6.02
N HIS A 203 21.73 27.34 6.55
CA HIS A 203 23.00 27.64 5.87
C HIS A 203 23.93 26.42 5.82
#